data_AF-A0AAV6L670-F1
#
_entry.id   AF-A0AAV6L670-F1
#
_cell.length_a   1.000
_cell.length_b   1.000
_cell.length_c   1.000
_cell.angle_alpha   90.00
_cell.angle_beta   90.00
_cell.angle_gamma   90.00
#
_symmetry.space_group_name_H-M   'P 1'
#
loop_
_entity.id
_entity.type
_entity.pdbx_description
1 polymer ?
#
loop_
_entity_poly.entity_id
_entity_poly.type
_entity_poly.pdbx_seq_one_letter_code
_entity_poly.pdbx_strand_id
1 'polypeptide(L)'
;MQGVGHNDDKVLVLAATNTPYALDQAIWRRFDRRIYIPLPDLKARQHMFKVHFGDTPHNLTESDFESLAPKTEGFSGSDIAACVNDVLFEPVRKAQHATYFVKTPGGLWMPCEPKQPDAVQTTMQELAAKGLASKITLPPITKMDFDKVLARQRPTVSKADLEVHERFTKEFGEAG
;
A
#
# COMPACT_ATOMS: atom_id res chain seq x y z
N MET A 1 13.13 -15.44 30.25
CA MET A 1 11.94 -14.92 30.98
C MET A 1 11.55 -15.88 32.12
N GLN A 2 11.84 -15.57 33.39
CA GLN A 2 11.58 -16.44 34.57
C GLN A 2 10.08 -16.61 34.96
N GLY A 3 9.15 -16.46 34.01
CA GLY A 3 7.70 -16.53 34.26
C GLY A 3 6.97 -17.63 33.49
N VAL A 4 7.70 -18.40 32.68
CA VAL A 4 7.18 -19.58 32.00
C VAL A 4 7.63 -20.77 32.84
N GLY A 5 6.70 -21.65 33.23
CA GLY A 5 6.96 -22.75 34.17
C GLY A 5 8.17 -23.60 33.80
N HIS A 6 8.70 -24.33 34.80
CA HIS A 6 9.95 -25.10 34.76
C HIS A 6 9.87 -26.36 33.84
N ASN A 7 9.26 -26.25 32.68
CA ASN A 7 9.23 -27.29 31.66
C ASN A 7 10.29 -26.97 30.60
N ASP A 8 11.00 -27.98 30.12
CA ASP A 8 12.10 -27.88 29.13
C ASP A 8 11.67 -27.43 27.72
N ASP A 9 10.45 -26.91 27.58
CA ASP A 9 9.93 -26.38 26.32
C ASP A 9 10.57 -25.02 26.02
N LYS A 10 11.32 -24.96 24.92
CA LYS A 10 11.92 -23.72 24.42
C LYS A 10 10.82 -22.82 23.83
N VAL A 11 10.26 -21.95 24.66
CA VAL A 11 9.27 -20.94 24.24
C VAL A 11 9.98 -19.65 23.78
N LEU A 12 9.70 -19.21 22.56
CA LEU A 12 10.08 -17.88 22.05
C LEU A 12 8.92 -16.91 22.25
N VAL A 13 9.18 -15.78 22.91
CA VAL A 13 8.18 -14.71 23.09
C VAL A 13 8.54 -13.53 22.20
N LEU A 14 7.60 -13.14 21.34
CA LEU A 14 7.70 -11.94 20.48
C LEU A 14 6.64 -10.93 20.94
N ALA A 15 7.04 -9.66 21.02
CA ALA A 15 6.17 -8.54 21.35
C ALA A 15 6.46 -7.37 20.42
N ALA A 16 5.44 -6.58 20.10
CA ALA A 16 5.55 -5.38 19.27
C ALA A 16 4.91 -4.19 20.00
N THR A 17 5.54 -3.02 19.92
CA THR A 17 5.03 -1.78 20.50
C THR A 17 5.45 -0.57 19.66
N ASN A 18 4.54 0.39 19.51
CA ASN A 18 4.84 1.69 18.91
C ASN A 18 5.22 2.74 19.97
N THR A 19 5.19 2.40 21.26
CA THR A 19 5.47 3.33 22.36
C THR A 19 6.41 2.69 23.37
N PRO A 20 7.65 2.32 22.97
CA PRO A 20 8.56 1.57 23.84
C PRO A 20 8.91 2.33 25.12
N TYR A 21 8.97 3.67 25.07
CA TYR A 21 9.21 4.59 26.18
C TYR A 21 8.09 4.63 27.23
N ALA A 22 6.89 4.10 26.94
CA ALA A 22 5.78 4.03 27.89
C ALA A 22 5.77 2.73 28.71
N LEU A 23 6.62 1.77 28.36
CA LEU A 23 6.73 0.51 29.09
C LEU A 23 7.56 0.69 30.37
N ASP A 24 7.11 0.03 31.44
CA ASP A 24 7.85 0.02 32.70
C ASP A 24 9.18 -0.76 32.59
N GLN A 25 10.17 -0.34 33.38
CA GLN A 25 11.50 -0.95 33.39
C GLN A 25 11.46 -2.44 33.76
N ALA A 26 10.50 -2.88 34.57
CA ALA A 26 10.36 -4.28 34.94
C ALA A 26 10.01 -5.18 33.73
N ILE A 27 9.32 -4.63 32.73
CA ILE A 27 9.01 -5.34 31.48
C ILE A 27 10.25 -5.37 30.60
N TRP A 28 10.97 -4.25 30.46
CA TRP A 28 12.17 -4.19 29.61
C TRP A 28 13.23 -5.22 30.01
N ARG A 29 13.48 -5.39 31.31
CA ARG A 29 14.46 -6.37 31.83
C ARG A 29 14.08 -7.83 31.53
N ARG A 30 12.85 -8.11 31.09
CA ARG A 30 12.41 -9.46 30.73
C ARG A 30 12.61 -9.78 29.25
N PHE A 31 12.90 -8.77 28.43
CA PHE A 31 13.15 -8.92 27.00
C PHE A 31 14.64 -8.71 26.71
N ASP A 32 15.35 -9.82 26.53
CA ASP A 32 16.80 -9.86 26.33
C ASP A 32 17.24 -9.21 24.99
N ARG A 33 16.32 -9.13 24.02
CA ARG A 33 16.57 -8.57 22.68
C ARG A 33 15.50 -7.55 22.34
N ARG A 34 15.95 -6.43 21.79
CA ARG A 34 15.12 -5.30 21.36
C ARG A 34 15.55 -4.93 19.96
N ILE A 35 14.66 -5.03 18.98
CA ILE A 35 14.98 -4.75 17.58
C ILE A 35 14.21 -3.51 17.18
N TYR A 36 14.92 -2.45 16.80
CA TYR A 36 14.29 -1.28 16.21
C TYR A 36 13.95 -1.58 14.75
N ILE A 37 12.69 -1.35 14.37
CA ILE A 37 12.22 -1.52 12.99
C ILE A 37 12.06 -0.12 12.40
N PRO A 38 13.02 0.36 11.59
CA PRO A 38 12.91 1.67 10.96
C PRO A 38 11.89 1.68 9.82
N LEU A 39 11.58 2.87 9.31
CA LEU A 39 10.84 3.02 8.06
C LEU A 39 11.58 2.35 6.88
N PRO A 40 10.84 1.84 5.88
CA PRO A 40 11.44 1.16 4.74
C PRO A 40 12.36 2.10 3.94
N ASP A 41 13.53 1.59 3.56
CA ASP A 41 14.45 2.29 2.66
C ASP A 41 13.92 2.34 1.21
N LEU A 42 14.65 3.01 0.31
CA LEU A 42 14.22 3.19 -1.08
C LEU A 42 13.95 1.84 -1.77
N LYS A 43 14.83 0.84 -1.60
CA LYS A 43 14.68 -0.47 -2.25
C LYS A 43 13.53 -1.27 -1.66
N ALA A 44 13.36 -1.22 -0.34
CA ALA A 44 12.24 -1.82 0.35
C ALA A 44 10.93 -1.21 -0.14
N ARG A 45 10.82 0.12 -0.27
CA ARG A 45 9.61 0.75 -0.81
C ARG A 45 9.30 0.30 -2.24
N GLN A 46 10.30 0.23 -3.13
CA GLN A 46 10.13 -0.29 -4.50
C GLN A 46 9.56 -1.71 -4.48
N HIS A 47 10.13 -2.58 -3.64
CA HIS A 47 9.67 -3.96 -3.51
C HIS A 47 8.26 -4.04 -2.93
N MET A 48 7.94 -3.24 -1.91
CA MET A 48 6.61 -3.19 -1.30
C MET A 48 5.53 -2.77 -2.29
N PHE A 49 5.80 -1.80 -3.16
CA PHE A 49 4.86 -1.45 -4.23
C PHE A 49 4.56 -2.65 -5.13
N LYS A 50 5.59 -3.40 -5.56
CA LYS A 50 5.41 -4.61 -6.38
C LYS A 50 4.61 -5.68 -5.65
N VAL A 51 4.94 -5.94 -4.38
CA VAL A 51 4.26 -6.96 -3.55
C VAL A 51 2.80 -6.63 -3.33
N HIS A 52 2.49 -5.37 -2.98
CA HIS A 52 1.10 -4.95 -2.73
C HIS A 52 0.27 -4.88 -4.02
N PHE A 53 0.90 -4.70 -5.19
CA PHE A 53 0.19 -4.65 -6.46
C PHE A 53 -0.27 -6.04 -6.94
N GLY A 54 0.51 -7.08 -6.61
CA GLY A 54 0.20 -8.47 -6.94
C GLY A 54 0.01 -8.70 -8.44
N ASP A 55 -0.98 -9.53 -8.79
CA ASP A 55 -1.28 -9.91 -10.18
C ASP A 55 -2.32 -9.00 -10.85
N THR A 56 -2.57 -7.81 -10.31
CA THR A 56 -3.58 -6.90 -10.88
C THR A 56 -3.17 -6.45 -12.27
N PRO A 57 -4.05 -6.48 -13.29
CA PRO A 57 -3.72 -5.99 -14.63
C PRO A 57 -3.25 -4.53 -14.65
N HIS A 58 -2.04 -4.30 -15.14
CA HIS A 58 -1.44 -2.97 -15.24
C HIS A 58 -0.58 -2.79 -16.49
N ASN A 59 -0.40 -1.54 -16.90
CA ASN A 59 0.52 -1.15 -17.97
C ASN A 59 1.82 -0.54 -17.43
N LEU A 60 2.16 -0.81 -16.16
CA LEU A 60 3.35 -0.29 -15.50
C LEU A 60 4.60 -1.10 -15.85
N THR A 61 5.71 -0.40 -16.07
CA THR A 61 7.05 -1.00 -16.25
C THR A 61 7.81 -1.08 -14.94
N GLU A 62 8.93 -1.82 -14.89
CA GLU A 62 9.80 -1.82 -13.71
C GLU A 62 10.32 -0.42 -13.36
N SER A 63 10.67 0.37 -14.38
CA SER A 63 11.10 1.77 -14.21
C SER A 63 9.99 2.63 -13.59
N ASP A 64 8.71 2.30 -13.79
CA ASP A 64 7.63 3.04 -13.16
C ASP A 64 7.60 2.80 -11.66
N PHE A 65 7.71 1.53 -11.23
CA PHE A 65 7.82 1.19 -9.80
C PHE A 65 9.06 1.81 -9.16
N GLU A 66 10.19 1.83 -9.88
CA GLU A 66 11.41 2.49 -9.40
C GLU A 66 11.20 3.98 -9.15
N SER A 67 10.39 4.64 -9.98
CA SER A 67 10.07 6.06 -9.87
C SER A 67 9.10 6.41 -8.72
N LEU A 68 8.40 5.42 -8.15
CA LEU A 68 7.48 5.63 -7.02
C LEU A 68 8.21 5.76 -5.67
N ALA A 69 9.33 5.04 -5.49
CA ALA A 69 10.02 5.00 -4.21
C ALA A 69 10.66 6.33 -3.77
N PRO A 70 11.24 7.15 -4.68
CA PRO A 70 11.69 8.50 -4.33
C PRO A 70 10.53 9.43 -3.91
N LYS A 71 9.33 9.25 -4.49
CA LYS A 71 8.15 10.08 -4.19
C LYS A 71 7.49 9.75 -2.84
N THR A 72 7.88 8.64 -2.22
CA THR A 72 7.24 8.07 -1.03
C THR A 72 8.20 8.02 0.16
N GLU A 73 9.15 8.96 0.20
CA GLU A 73 10.04 9.12 1.34
C GLU A 73 9.24 9.40 2.62
N GLY A 74 9.59 8.69 3.71
CA GLY A 74 8.89 8.76 4.98
C GLY A 74 7.61 7.91 5.08
N PHE A 75 7.20 7.24 4.00
CA PHE A 75 6.03 6.37 4.04
C PHE A 75 6.34 5.11 4.86
N SER A 76 5.41 4.75 5.74
CA SER A 76 5.39 3.45 6.39
C SER A 76 4.90 2.36 5.44
N GLY A 77 5.06 1.10 5.84
CA GLY A 77 4.49 -0.01 5.06
C GLY A 77 2.97 0.09 4.91
N SER A 78 2.29 0.56 5.96
CA SER A 78 0.84 0.81 5.93
C SER A 78 0.46 1.92 4.95
N ASP A 79 1.27 2.98 4.85
CA ASP A 79 1.03 4.08 3.90
C ASP A 79 1.15 3.59 2.45
N ILE A 80 2.16 2.75 2.16
CA ILE A 80 2.34 2.17 0.83
C ILE A 80 1.17 1.24 0.48
N ALA A 81 0.76 0.38 1.42
CA ALA A 81 -0.39 -0.50 1.22
C ALA A 81 -1.68 0.30 0.97
N ALA A 82 -1.90 1.38 1.73
CA ALA A 82 -3.04 2.28 1.54
C ALA A 82 -2.97 3.00 0.18
N CYS A 83 -1.80 3.46 -0.23
CA CYS A 83 -1.56 4.04 -1.56
C CYS A 83 -1.94 3.07 -2.67
N VAL A 84 -1.43 1.84 -2.62
CA VAL A 84 -1.72 0.84 -3.65
C VAL A 84 -3.20 0.50 -3.68
N ASN A 85 -3.82 0.24 -2.53
CA ASN A 85 -5.26 -0.01 -2.45
C ASN A 85 -6.07 1.13 -3.06
N ASP A 86 -5.71 2.39 -2.80
CA ASP A 86 -6.40 3.54 -3.36
C ASP A 86 -6.25 3.63 -4.89
N VAL A 87 -5.07 3.28 -5.42
CA VAL A 87 -4.80 3.17 -6.87
C VAL A 87 -5.61 2.03 -7.51
N LEU A 88 -5.76 0.89 -6.83
CA LEU A 88 -6.56 -0.24 -7.33
C LEU A 88 -8.04 0.14 -7.55
N PHE A 89 -8.54 1.14 -6.83
CA PHE A 89 -9.89 1.67 -7.03
C PHE A 89 -10.01 2.75 -8.12
N GLU A 90 -8.91 3.31 -8.64
CA GLU A 90 -8.98 4.33 -9.70
C GLU A 90 -9.66 3.82 -10.99
N PRO A 91 -9.38 2.61 -11.51
CA PRO A 91 -10.12 2.06 -12.65
C PRO A 91 -11.62 1.95 -12.41
N VAL A 92 -12.03 1.58 -11.18
CA VAL A 92 -13.45 1.50 -10.80
C VAL A 92 -14.09 2.88 -10.81
N ARG A 93 -13.42 3.90 -10.23
CA ARG A 93 -13.88 5.29 -10.25
C ARG A 93 -13.99 5.82 -11.68
N LYS A 94 -13.01 5.52 -12.55
CA LYS A 94 -13.06 5.87 -13.98
C LYS A 94 -14.27 5.23 -14.67
N ALA A 95 -14.52 3.94 -14.44
CA ALA A 95 -15.67 3.26 -15.02
C ALA A 95 -17.02 3.80 -14.52
N GLN A 96 -17.12 4.17 -13.23
CA GLN A 96 -18.33 4.75 -12.64
C GLN A 96 -18.64 6.15 -13.18
N HIS A 97 -17.61 6.97 -13.41
CA HIS A 97 -17.76 8.34 -13.93
C HIS A 97 -17.67 8.43 -15.46
N ALA A 98 -17.46 7.31 -16.16
CA ALA A 98 -17.37 7.29 -17.61
C ALA A 98 -18.73 7.52 -18.26
N THR A 99 -18.73 8.41 -19.26
CA THR A 99 -19.88 8.71 -20.12
C THR A 99 -19.80 8.05 -21.50
N TYR A 100 -18.63 7.48 -21.83
CA TYR A 100 -18.37 6.80 -23.09
C TYR A 100 -17.73 5.44 -22.82
N PHE A 101 -18.17 4.43 -23.57
CA PHE A 101 -17.61 3.09 -23.56
C PHE A 101 -17.33 2.64 -24.99
N VAL A 102 -16.25 1.91 -25.16
CA VAL A 102 -15.88 1.25 -26.41
C VAL A 102 -16.03 -0.25 -26.27
N LYS A 103 -16.46 -0.92 -27.34
CA LYS A 103 -16.54 -2.38 -27.38
C LYS A 103 -15.20 -2.92 -27.86
N THR A 104 -14.48 -3.60 -26.98
CA THR A 104 -13.24 -4.30 -27.32
C THR A 104 -13.52 -5.47 -28.28
N PRO A 105 -12.51 -5.92 -29.05
CA PRO A 105 -12.65 -7.07 -29.96
C PRO A 105 -13.18 -8.34 -29.28
N GLY A 106 -12.91 -8.52 -27.98
CA GLY A 106 -13.43 -9.62 -27.15
C GLY A 106 -14.91 -9.48 -26.74
N GLY A 107 -15.61 -8.45 -27.20
CA GLY A 107 -17.01 -8.20 -26.87
C GLY A 107 -17.25 -7.59 -25.49
N LEU A 108 -16.19 -7.17 -24.79
CA LEU A 108 -16.25 -6.49 -23.50
C LEU A 108 -16.35 -4.97 -23.70
N TRP A 109 -17.05 -4.29 -22.79
CA TRP A 109 -17.19 -2.84 -22.76
C TRP A 109 -16.16 -2.24 -21.81
N MET A 110 -15.36 -1.31 -22.30
CA MET A 110 -14.34 -0.62 -21.52
C MET A 110 -14.60 0.89 -21.58
N PRO A 111 -14.45 1.64 -20.46
CA PRO A 111 -14.58 3.09 -20.49
C PRO A 111 -13.51 3.71 -21.39
N CYS A 112 -13.89 4.69 -22.21
CA CYS A 112 -13.00 5.36 -23.16
C CYS A 112 -13.20 6.87 -23.17
N GLU A 113 -12.28 7.57 -23.83
CA GLU A 113 -12.44 9.00 -24.07
C GLU A 113 -13.44 9.27 -25.21
N PRO A 114 -14.10 10.44 -25.25
CA PRO A 114 -15.08 10.78 -26.28
C PRO A 114 -14.51 10.83 -27.71
N LYS A 115 -13.18 10.97 -27.85
CA LYS A 115 -12.50 11.16 -29.14
C LYS A 115 -12.06 9.86 -29.82
N GLN A 116 -12.28 8.70 -29.20
CA GLN A 116 -11.88 7.43 -29.81
C GLN A 116 -12.88 6.97 -30.89
N PRO A 117 -12.40 6.34 -31.98
CA PRO A 117 -13.28 5.66 -32.93
C PRO A 117 -14.05 4.56 -32.19
N ASP A 118 -15.33 4.37 -32.54
CA ASP A 118 -16.26 3.42 -31.91
C ASP A 118 -16.63 3.72 -30.45
N ALA A 119 -16.38 4.93 -29.96
CA ALA A 119 -16.88 5.38 -28.67
C ALA A 119 -18.41 5.54 -28.69
N VAL A 120 -19.10 4.75 -27.86
CA VAL A 120 -20.54 4.84 -27.68
C VAL A 120 -20.83 5.61 -26.40
N GLN A 121 -21.63 6.68 -26.52
CA GLN A 121 -22.10 7.42 -25.35
C GLN A 121 -23.10 6.57 -24.57
N THR A 122 -22.68 6.02 -23.43
CA THR A 122 -23.51 5.23 -22.53
C THR A 122 -22.88 5.22 -21.15
N THR A 123 -23.69 5.01 -20.12
CA THR A 123 -23.20 4.94 -18.73
C THR A 123 -23.10 3.49 -18.25
N MET A 124 -22.34 3.26 -17.18
CA MET A 124 -22.26 1.94 -16.54
C MET A 124 -23.65 1.42 -16.11
N GLN A 125 -24.53 2.32 -15.64
CA GLN A 125 -25.89 1.98 -15.20
C GLN A 125 -26.78 1.55 -16.36
N GLU A 126 -26.69 2.23 -17.50
CA GLU A 126 -27.42 1.84 -18.72
C GLU A 126 -26.96 0.50 -19.27
N LEU A 127 -25.63 0.25 -19.27
CA LEU A 127 -25.08 -1.04 -19.66
C LEU A 127 -25.55 -2.15 -18.71
N ALA A 128 -25.60 -1.87 -17.41
CA ALA A 128 -26.13 -2.80 -16.42
C ALA A 128 -27.63 -3.09 -16.64
N ALA A 129 -28.44 -2.05 -16.90
CA ALA A 129 -29.87 -2.19 -17.20
C ALA A 129 -30.14 -3.02 -18.47
N LYS A 130 -29.24 -2.97 -19.45
CA LYS A 130 -29.28 -3.81 -20.66
C LYS A 130 -28.80 -5.25 -20.43
N GLY A 131 -28.52 -5.65 -19.19
CA GLY A 131 -28.00 -6.97 -18.84
C GLY A 131 -26.55 -7.21 -19.24
N LEU A 132 -25.79 -6.15 -19.55
CA LEU A 132 -24.39 -6.23 -19.99
C LEU A 132 -23.39 -6.00 -18.85
N ALA A 133 -23.83 -6.02 -17.60
CA ALA A 133 -22.99 -5.79 -16.43
C ALA A 133 -21.77 -6.74 -16.37
N SER A 134 -21.95 -8.01 -16.72
CA SER A 134 -20.88 -9.02 -16.74
C SER A 134 -19.88 -8.84 -17.88
N LYS A 135 -20.18 -7.97 -18.85
CA LYS A 135 -19.29 -7.66 -19.99
C LYS A 135 -18.51 -6.38 -19.80
N ILE A 136 -18.60 -5.72 -18.65
CA ILE A 136 -17.84 -4.50 -18.37
C ILE A 136 -16.45 -4.89 -17.87
N THR A 137 -15.42 -4.36 -18.51
CA THR A 137 -14.02 -4.51 -18.09
C THR A 137 -13.46 -3.18 -17.65
N LEU A 138 -12.60 -3.22 -16.64
CA LEU A 138 -11.90 -2.06 -16.14
C LEU A 138 -10.68 -1.76 -17.02
N PRO A 139 -10.30 -0.49 -17.18
CA PRO A 139 -9.06 -0.13 -17.86
C PRO A 139 -7.86 -0.57 -17.01
N PRO A 140 -6.73 -0.93 -17.63
CA PRO A 140 -5.51 -1.24 -16.90
C PRO A 140 -5.01 -0.02 -16.14
N ILE A 141 -4.36 -0.25 -15.00
CA ILE A 141 -3.79 0.80 -14.16
C ILE A 141 -2.56 1.40 -14.86
N THR A 142 -2.44 2.73 -14.77
CA THR A 142 -1.38 3.52 -15.38
C THR A 142 -0.61 4.33 -14.34
N LYS A 143 0.57 4.84 -14.71
CA LYS A 143 1.38 5.71 -13.84
C LYS A 143 0.64 6.96 -13.37
N MET A 144 -0.25 7.51 -14.21
CA MET A 144 -1.04 8.69 -13.86
C MET A 144 -1.97 8.44 -12.67
N ASP A 145 -2.41 7.20 -12.47
CA ASP A 145 -3.24 6.83 -11.32
C ASP A 145 -2.45 6.93 -10.01
N PHE A 146 -1.18 6.51 -10.04
CA PHE A 146 -0.26 6.72 -8.91
C PHE A 146 0.01 8.19 -8.65
N ASP A 147 0.30 9.00 -9.68
CA ASP A 147 0.58 10.41 -9.50
C ASP A 147 -0.62 11.16 -8.89
N LYS A 148 -1.85 10.79 -9.30
CA LYS A 148 -3.09 11.34 -8.75
C LYS A 148 -3.29 10.95 -7.27
N VAL A 149 -3.04 9.69 -6.91
CA VAL A 149 -3.18 9.22 -5.53
C VAL A 149 -2.08 9.82 -4.63
N LEU A 150 -0.83 9.83 -5.10
CA LEU A 150 0.30 10.39 -4.35
C LEU A 150 0.15 11.89 -4.11
N ALA A 151 -0.51 12.62 -5.02
CA ALA A 151 -0.77 14.06 -4.84
C ALA A 151 -1.66 14.38 -3.61
N ARG A 152 -2.48 13.43 -3.15
CA ARG A 152 -3.37 13.61 -1.99
C ARG A 152 -2.92 12.91 -0.72
N GLN A 153 -1.95 12.00 -0.80
CA GLN A 153 -1.48 11.25 0.35
C GLN A 153 -0.34 11.97 1.08
N ARG A 154 -0.27 11.75 2.39
CA ARG A 154 0.83 12.22 3.24
C ARG A 154 1.33 11.09 4.13
N PRO A 155 2.63 11.08 4.48
CA PRO A 155 3.17 10.12 5.44
C PRO A 155 2.41 10.20 6.76
N THR A 156 2.10 9.04 7.36
CA THR A 156 1.45 9.00 8.67
C THR A 156 2.44 9.18 9.83
N VAL A 157 3.71 8.86 9.60
CA VAL A 157 4.78 8.96 10.60
C VAL A 157 5.46 10.32 10.48
N SER A 158 5.50 11.09 11.57
CA SER A 158 6.17 12.40 11.59
C SER A 158 7.66 12.27 11.89
N LYS A 159 8.44 13.28 11.51
CA LYS A 159 9.88 13.34 11.85
C LYS A 159 10.11 13.38 13.37
N ALA A 160 9.23 14.06 14.11
CA ALA A 160 9.31 14.14 15.57
C ALA A 160 9.15 12.75 16.21
N ASP A 161 8.24 11.92 15.69
CA ASP A 161 8.06 10.55 16.17
C ASP A 161 9.34 9.73 15.94
N LEU A 162 9.93 9.84 14.75
CA LEU A 162 11.19 9.16 14.42
C LEU A 162 12.33 9.56 15.35
N GLU A 163 12.48 10.85 15.64
CA GLU A 163 13.52 11.35 16.55
C GLU A 163 13.37 10.77 17.97
N VAL A 164 12.13 10.63 18.45
CA VAL A 164 11.86 9.99 19.75
C VAL A 164 12.32 8.54 19.73
N HIS A 165 11.99 7.79 18.68
CA HIS A 165 12.39 6.39 18.52
C HIS A 165 13.90 6.21 18.36
N GLU A 166 14.57 7.08 17.59
CA GLU A 166 16.02 7.04 17.41
C GLU A 166 16.76 7.36 18.70
N ARG A 167 16.31 8.38 19.45
CA ARG A 167 16.88 8.72 20.75
C ARG A 167 16.73 7.55 21.72
N PHE A 168 15.53 6.98 21.80
CA PHE A 168 15.27 5.81 22.64
C PHE A 168 16.19 4.64 22.28
N THR A 169 16.37 4.36 21.00
CA THR A 169 17.22 3.27 20.51
C THR A 169 18.70 3.52 20.82
N LYS A 170 19.18 4.78 20.73
CA LYS A 170 20.55 5.17 21.10
C LYS A 170 20.82 5.03 22.60
N GLU A 171 19.85 5.36 23.45
CA GLU A 171 20.01 5.30 24.91
C GLU A 171 19.98 3.87 25.44
N PHE A 172 19.09 3.02 24.90
CA PHE A 172 18.83 1.69 25.46
C PHE A 172 19.43 0.54 24.65
N GLY A 173 19.89 0.80 23.43
CA GLY A 173 20.51 -0.18 22.53
C GLY A 173 19.56 -1.28 22.04
N GLU A 174 20.08 -2.15 21.16
CA GLU A 174 19.35 -3.31 20.62
C GLU A 174 19.67 -4.63 21.36
N ALA A 175 20.71 -4.61 22.20
CA ALA A 175 21.06 -5.70 23.10
C ALA A 175 20.61 -5.34 24.52
N GLY A 176 19.90 -6.26 25.18
CA GLY A 176 19.68 -6.25 26.64
C GLY A 176 20.97 -6.39 27.40
#